data_AF-A0A351MAB4-F1
#
_entry.id   AF-A0A351MAB4-F1
#
_cell.length_a   1.000
_cell.length_b   1.000
_cell.length_c   1.000
_cell.angle_alpha   90.00
_cell.angle_beta   90.00
_cell.angle_gamma   90.00
#
_symmetry.space_group_name_H-M   'P 1'
#
loop_
_entity.id
_entity.type
_entity.pdbx_description
1 polymer ?
#
loop_
_entity_poly.entity_id
_entity_poly.type
_entity_poly.pdbx_seq_one_letter_code
_entity_poly.pdbx_strand_id
1 'polypeptide(L)'
;MEAWRAKVERVGNLNYPEKAREKGLSGALILDVALRPDGTVEDIIVRKSSGHRELDDAAVRIVELAAPFAPFPRDFLDEVDVLHVTRTWQFMNNYRFSSGR
;
A
#
# COMPACT_ATOMS: atom_id res chain seq x y z
N MET A 1 -7.96 -13.91 -0.56
CA MET A 1 -7.00 -12.98 0.11
C MET A 1 -5.62 -12.92 -0.55
N GLU A 2 -5.03 -14.04 -0.99
CA GLU A 2 -3.68 -14.03 -1.61
C GLU A 2 -3.58 -13.20 -2.90
N ALA A 3 -4.58 -13.28 -3.80
CA ALA A 3 -4.58 -12.50 -5.05
C ALA A 3 -4.54 -10.98 -4.81
N TRP A 4 -5.18 -10.52 -3.72
CA TRP A 4 -5.13 -9.13 -3.29
C TRP A 4 -3.76 -8.77 -2.72
N ARG A 5 -3.23 -9.59 -1.80
CA ARG A 5 -1.91 -9.38 -1.19
C ARG A 5 -0.82 -9.30 -2.26
N ALA A 6 -0.85 -10.23 -3.22
CA ALA A 6 0.07 -10.24 -4.36
C ALA A 6 -0.09 -8.99 -5.24
N LYS A 7 -1.32 -8.48 -5.45
CA LYS A 7 -1.55 -7.25 -6.22
C LYS A 7 -1.01 -6.02 -5.49
N VAL A 8 -1.24 -5.90 -4.18
CA VAL A 8 -0.76 -4.79 -3.35
C VAL A 8 0.77 -4.81 -3.23
N GLU A 9 1.37 -5.97 -2.94
CA GLU A 9 2.83 -6.12 -2.87
C GLU A 9 3.49 -5.78 -4.22
N ARG A 10 2.87 -6.21 -5.34
CA ARG A 10 3.35 -5.88 -6.69
C ARG A 10 3.25 -4.38 -7.00
N VAL A 11 2.14 -3.73 -6.66
CA VAL A 11 1.96 -2.29 -6.93
C VAL A 11 2.81 -1.44 -5.99
N GLY A 12 2.98 -1.86 -4.73
CA GLY A 12 3.87 -1.22 -3.76
C GLY A 12 5.34 -1.23 -4.17
N ASN A 13 5.87 -2.37 -4.63
CA ASN A 13 7.25 -2.47 -5.10
C ASN A 13 7.52 -1.69 -6.39
N LEU A 14 6.51 -1.52 -7.26
CA LEU A 14 6.67 -0.81 -8.54
C LEU A 14 6.60 0.71 -8.41
N ASN A 15 6.11 1.26 -7.29
CA ASN A 15 5.83 2.69 -7.14
C ASN A 15 6.58 3.33 -5.96
N TYR A 16 7.76 2.82 -5.61
CA TYR A 16 8.64 3.53 -4.68
C TYR A 16 8.96 4.92 -5.25
N PRO A 17 8.62 6.03 -4.57
CA PRO A 17 8.75 7.36 -5.13
C PRO A 17 10.21 7.68 -5.42
N GLU A 18 10.51 8.03 -6.67
CA GLU A 18 11.87 8.38 -7.10
C GLU A 18 12.45 9.51 -6.24
N LYS A 19 11.63 10.53 -5.91
CA LYS A 19 12.02 11.64 -5.01
C LYS A 19 12.33 11.20 -3.58
N ALA A 20 11.63 10.19 -3.05
CA ALA A 20 11.94 9.65 -1.73
C ALA A 20 13.24 8.84 -1.77
N ARG A 21 13.51 8.18 -2.91
CA ARG A 21 14.75 7.45 -3.18
C ARG A 21 15.95 8.39 -3.26
N GLU A 22 15.83 9.46 -4.03
CA GLU A 22 16.86 10.50 -4.17
C GLU A 22 17.23 11.17 -2.84
N LYS A 23 16.23 11.37 -1.97
CA LYS A 23 16.43 11.91 -0.62
C LYS A 23 16.89 10.87 0.42
N GLY A 24 16.99 9.60 0.03
CA GLY A 24 17.36 8.50 0.92
C GLY A 24 16.40 8.28 2.10
N LEU A 25 15.14 8.71 1.96
CA LEU A 25 14.14 8.58 3.03
C LEU A 25 13.81 7.11 3.25
N SER A 26 13.75 6.71 4.51
CA SER A 26 13.26 5.40 4.93
C SER A 26 12.34 5.56 6.12
N GLY A 27 11.41 4.64 6.28
CA GLY A 27 10.40 4.73 7.32
C GLY A 27 9.32 3.67 7.16
N ALA A 28 8.48 3.55 8.18
CA ALA A 28 7.35 2.64 8.15
C ALA A 28 6.09 3.35 8.61
N LEU A 29 5.00 3.17 7.87
CA LEU A 29 3.69 3.70 8.20
C LEU A 29 2.66 2.57 8.29
N ILE A 30 1.51 2.87 8.89
CA ILE A 30 0.36 1.97 8.91
C ILE A 30 -0.79 2.65 8.17
N LEU A 31 -1.27 1.99 7.12
CA LEU A 31 -2.47 2.39 6.40
C LEU A 31 -3.62 1.46 6.77
N ASP A 32 -4.81 2.03 6.87
CA ASP A 32 -6.08 1.34 6.88
C ASP A 32 -6.85 1.71 5.60
N VAL A 33 -7.18 0.70 4.80
CA VAL A 33 -7.87 0.90 3.51
C VAL A 33 -9.24 0.24 3.60
N ALA A 34 -10.29 1.04 3.43
CA ALA A 34 -11.67 0.57 3.35
C ALA A 34 -12.00 0.22 1.90
N LEU A 35 -12.45 -1.02 1.67
CA LEU A 35 -12.78 -1.53 0.35
C LEU A 35 -14.25 -1.92 0.27
N ARG A 36 -14.88 -1.61 -0.86
CA ARG A 36 -16.22 -2.08 -1.21
C ARG A 36 -16.16 -3.47 -1.84
N PRO A 37 -17.30 -4.18 -1.93
CA PRO A 37 -17.31 -5.56 -2.39
C PRO A 37 -16.95 -5.71 -3.87
N ASP A 38 -17.09 -4.64 -4.65
CA ASP A 38 -16.64 -4.56 -6.05
C ASP A 38 -15.12 -4.31 -6.20
N GLY A 39 -14.41 -4.15 -5.08
CA GLY A 39 -12.99 -3.87 -5.02
C GLY A 39 -12.62 -2.39 -5.16
N THR A 40 -13.60 -1.48 -5.25
CA THR A 40 -13.33 -0.03 -5.21
C THR A 40 -12.87 0.39 -3.81
N VAL A 41 -12.04 1.44 -3.76
CA VAL A 41 -11.59 2.02 -2.50
C VAL A 41 -12.65 3.00 -2.02
N GLU A 42 -13.14 2.80 -0.81
CA GLU A 42 -14.05 3.72 -0.14
C GLU A 42 -13.28 4.80 0.63
N ASP A 43 -12.24 4.41 1.38
CA ASP A 43 -11.45 5.32 2.19
C ASP A 43 -10.01 4.82 2.42
N ILE A 44 -9.09 5.75 2.71
CA ILE A 44 -7.69 5.49 3.03
C ILE A 44 -7.27 6.34 4.22
N ILE A 45 -6.91 5.70 5.32
CA ILE A 45 -6.52 6.37 6.57
C ILE A 45 -5.08 6.01 6.94
N VAL A 46 -4.24 7.03 7.14
CA VAL A 46 -2.92 6.87 7.77
C VAL A 46 -3.11 6.73 9.28
N ARG A 47 -3.09 5.49 9.79
CA ARG A 47 -3.24 5.18 11.23
C ARG A 47 -1.98 5.51 12.02
N LYS A 48 -0.81 5.38 11.40
CA LYS A 48 0.48 5.76 11.96
C LYS A 48 1.36 6.29 10.84
N SER A 49 1.75 7.56 10.93
CA SER A 49 2.66 8.20 9.98
C SER A 49 4.06 7.56 10.02
N SER A 50 4.75 7.56 8.89
CA SER A 50 6.19 7.23 8.80
C SER A 50 7.09 8.28 9.44
N GLY A 51 6.56 9.46 9.80
CA GLY A 51 7.35 10.64 10.17
C GLY A 51 7.77 11.49 8.97
N HIS A 52 7.51 11.04 7.74
CA HIS A 52 7.82 11.76 6.51
C HIS A 52 6.56 11.86 5.64
N ARG A 53 6.06 13.09 5.45
CA ARG A 53 4.86 13.32 4.65
C ARG A 53 5.00 12.79 3.22
N GLU A 54 6.19 12.88 2.62
CA GLU A 54 6.42 12.36 1.27
C GLU A 54 6.24 10.84 1.17
N LEU A 55 6.56 10.08 2.23
CA LEU A 55 6.35 8.63 2.26
C LEU A 55 4.88 8.30 2.51
N ASP A 56 4.20 9.09 3.35
CA ASP A 56 2.78 8.90 3.64
C ASP A 56 1.91 9.19 2.41
N ASP A 57 2.10 10.35 1.77
CA ASP A 57 1.39 10.74 0.55
C ASP A 57 1.67 9.75 -0.60
N ALA A 58 2.89 9.22 -0.66
CA ALA A 58 3.24 8.18 -1.62
C ALA A 58 2.47 6.88 -1.39
N ALA A 59 2.44 6.38 -0.15
CA ALA A 59 1.74 5.15 0.16
C ALA A 59 0.25 5.23 -0.17
N VAL A 60 -0.39 6.38 0.12
CA VAL A 60 -1.79 6.65 -0.28
C VAL A 60 -1.93 6.59 -1.80
N ARG A 61 -1.09 7.32 -2.54
CA ARG A 61 -1.11 7.34 -4.02
C ARG A 61 -0.94 5.94 -4.63
N ILE A 62 -0.10 5.09 -4.03
CA ILE A 62 0.10 3.70 -4.48
C ILE A 62 -1.20 2.91 -4.38
N VAL A 63 -1.94 3.04 -3.28
CA VAL A 63 -3.23 2.38 -3.08
C VAL A 63 -4.26 2.88 -4.10
N GLU A 64 -4.32 4.19 -4.33
CA GLU A 64 -5.20 4.81 -5.33
C GLU A 64 -4.91 4.29 -6.75
N LEU A 65 -3.63 4.18 -7.13
CA LEU A 65 -3.21 3.64 -8.43
C LEU A 65 -3.42 2.13 -8.56
N ALA A 66 -3.44 1.39 -7.44
CA ALA A 66 -3.70 -0.04 -7.43
C ALA A 66 -5.19 -0.38 -7.60
N ALA A 67 -6.06 0.59 -7.28
CA ALA A 67 -7.50 0.44 -7.37
C ALA A 67 -7.99 0.35 -8.83
N PRO A 68 -9.10 -0.36 -9.09
CA PRO A 68 -9.84 -1.18 -8.14
C PRO A 68 -9.11 -2.50 -7.84
N PHE A 69 -9.35 -3.05 -6.66
CA PHE A 69 -8.87 -4.36 -6.25
C PHE A 69 -9.77 -5.49 -6.77
N ALA A 70 -9.38 -6.75 -6.52
CA ALA A 70 -10.23 -7.87 -6.85
C ALA A 70 -11.53 -7.80 -6.00
N PRO A 71 -12.70 -8.07 -6.60
CA PRO A 71 -13.96 -8.10 -5.87
C PRO A 71 -13.93 -9.19 -4.80
N PHE A 72 -14.81 -9.06 -3.81
CA PHE A 72 -14.90 -10.03 -2.73
C PHE A 72 -15.45 -11.36 -3.24
N PRO A 73 -15.07 -12.50 -2.63
CA PRO A 73 -15.72 -13.77 -2.89
C PRO A 73 -17.23 -13.65 -2.64
N ARG A 74 -18.05 -14.39 -3.41
CA ARG A 74 -19.52 -14.30 -3.33
C ARG A 74 -20.04 -14.52 -1.90
N ASP A 75 -19.43 -15.45 -1.17
CA ASP A 75 -19.82 -15.80 0.20
C ASP A 75 -19.61 -14.65 1.21
N PHE A 76 -18.85 -13.60 0.85
CA PHE A 76 -18.64 -12.42 1.69
C PHE A 76 -19.62 -11.28 1.37
N LEU A 77 -20.27 -11.31 0.21
CA LEU A 77 -21.12 -10.22 -0.28
C LEU A 77 -22.39 -10.03 0.55
N ASP A 78 -22.87 -11.10 1.19
CA ASP A 78 -24.09 -11.07 2.01
C ASP A 78 -23.82 -10.60 3.46
N GLU A 79 -22.56 -10.54 3.89
CA GLU A 79 -22.17 -10.27 5.28
C GLU A 79 -21.32 -9.01 5.45
N VAL A 80 -20.61 -8.56 4.41
CA VAL A 80 -19.61 -7.49 4.50
C VAL A 80 -19.80 -6.45 3.40
N ASP A 81 -20.34 -5.30 3.78
CA ASP A 81 -20.45 -4.13 2.88
C ASP A 81 -19.11 -3.41 2.69
N VAL A 82 -18.28 -3.37 3.73
CA VAL A 82 -16.98 -2.68 3.72
C VAL A 82 -15.94 -3.50 4.46
N LEU A 83 -14.82 -3.79 3.80
CA LEU A 83 -13.68 -4.46 4.42
C LEU A 83 -12.58 -3.45 4.75
N HIS A 84 -12.22 -3.36 6.02
CA HIS A 84 -11.05 -2.61 6.46
C HIS A 84 -9.80 -3.49 6.42
N VAL A 85 -8.78 -3.01 5.71
CA VAL A 85 -7.50 -3.69 5.60
C VAL A 85 -6.38 -2.83 6.16
N THR A 86 -5.97 -3.15 7.38
CA THR A 86 -4.85 -2.48 8.05
C THR A 86 -3.51 -3.18 7.78
N ARG A 87 -2.53 -2.46 7.22
CA ARG A 87 -1.19 -3.01 6.93
C ARG A 87 -0.07 -2.02 7.23
N THR A 88 1.07 -2.56 7.66
CA THR A 88 2.33 -1.83 7.79
C THR A 88 3.06 -1.80 6.45
N TRP A 89 3.42 -0.60 6.00
CA TRP A 89 4.19 -0.34 4.80
C TRP A 89 5.60 0.07 5.20
N GLN A 90 6.61 -0.56 4.61
CA GLN A 90 8.02 -0.29 4.90
C GLN A 90 8.72 0.25 3.66
N PHE A 91 9.18 1.49 3.74
CA PHE A 91 10.05 2.10 2.75
C PHE A 91 11.49 1.92 3.21
N MET A 92 12.19 0.97 2.60
CA MET A 92 13.60 0.71 2.88
C MET A 92 14.46 1.34 1.80
N ASN A 93 15.44 2.14 2.23
CA ASN A 93 16.42 2.71 1.33
C ASN A 93 17.50 1.67 1.00
N ASN A 94 17.24 0.77 0.07
CA ASN A 94 18.23 -0.22 -0.38
C ASN A 94 19.25 0.42 -1.34
N TYR A 95 20.17 1.24 -0.82
CA TYR A 95 21.46 1.48 -1.49
C TYR A 95 22.37 0.28 -1.25
N ARG A 96 22.09 -0.84 -1.93
CA ARG A 96 23.09 -1.91 -2.10
C ARG A 96 23.41 -2.06 -3.58
N PHE A 97 24.28 -1.18 -4.06
CA PHE A 97 25.16 -1.52 -5.16
C PHE A 97 26.27 -2.41 -4.58
N SER A 98 26.18 -3.73 -4.74
CA SER A 98 27.33 -4.60 -4.50
C SER A 98 28.11 -4.76 -5.80
N SER A 99 29.12 -3.92 -5.99
CA SER A 99 30.31 -4.32 -6.73
C SER A 99 31.43 -4.48 -5.71
N GLY A 100 31.61 -5.69 -5.21
CA GLY A 100 32.57 -6.03 -4.17
C GLY A 100 33.38 -7.26 -4.55
N ARG A 101 34.43 -6.99 -5.34
CA ARG A 101 35.52 -7.85 -5.83
C ARG A 101 35.19 -8.95 -6.85
#